data_AF-F8KQW6-F1
#
_entry.id   AF-F8KQW6-F1
#
_cell.length_a   1.000
_cell.length_b   1.000
_cell.length_c   1.000
_cell.angle_alpha   90.00
_cell.angle_beta   90.00
_cell.angle_gamma   90.00
#
_symmetry.space_group_name_H-M   'P 1'
#
loop_
_entity.id
_entity.type
_entity.pdbx_description
1 polymer ?
#
loop_
_entity_poly.entity_id
_entity_poly.type
_entity_poly.pdbx_seq_one_letter_code
_entity_poly.pdbx_strand_id
1 'polypeptide(L)'
;MRHPQKEQMRAHYESHDISLKELGALYQVPYRTLVRWKNNEKWEAKRAQARVQVEVIKDKLTNHQLNTFLGAKKQEIKDSIKQNLKHLDIDPIVLECITETSSGWYNLGNKVCFN
;
A
#
# COMPACT_ATOMS: atom_id res chain seq x y z
N MET A 1 -7.18 -27.21 27.67
CA MET A 1 -8.44 -26.76 27.04
C MET A 1 -8.28 -25.31 26.60
N ARG A 2 -8.58 -25.02 25.33
CA ARG A 2 -8.51 -23.69 24.72
C ARG A 2 -9.79 -22.95 25.11
N HIS A 3 -9.71 -21.80 25.78
CA HIS A 3 -10.89 -21.03 26.16
C HIS A 3 -11.21 -20.02 25.04
N PRO A 4 -12.22 -20.27 24.17
CA PRO A 4 -12.46 -19.45 22.98
C PRO A 4 -12.75 -17.98 23.32
N GLN A 5 -13.37 -17.74 24.47
CA GLN A 5 -13.67 -16.40 24.97
C GLN A 5 -12.40 -15.58 25.28
N LYS A 6 -11.35 -16.24 25.80
CA LYS A 6 -10.08 -15.59 26.13
C LYS A 6 -9.31 -15.16 24.88
N GLU A 7 -9.31 -15.99 23.84
CA GLU A 7 -8.64 -15.68 22.57
C GLU A 7 -9.32 -14.53 21.83
N GLN A 8 -10.65 -14.47 21.85
CA GLN A 8 -11.41 -13.34 21.31
C GLN A 8 -11.08 -12.02 22.04
N MET A 9 -11.03 -12.06 23.37
CA MET A 9 -10.66 -10.89 24.17
C MET A 9 -9.23 -10.41 23.89
N ARG A 10 -8.29 -11.35 23.71
CA ARG A 10 -6.92 -11.05 23.32
C ARG A 10 -6.88 -10.39 21.94
N ALA A 11 -7.54 -10.96 20.95
CA ALA A 11 -7.59 -10.40 19.60
C ALA A 11 -8.18 -8.99 19.61
N HIS A 12 -9.23 -8.73 20.39
CA HIS A 12 -9.84 -7.41 20.52
C HIS A 12 -8.88 -6.40 21.17
N TYR A 13 -8.18 -6.79 22.23
CA TYR A 13 -7.18 -5.96 22.91
C TYR A 13 -5.94 -5.66 22.06
N GLU A 14 -5.47 -6.62 21.25
CA GLU A 14 -4.28 -6.45 20.41
C GLU A 14 -4.57 -5.68 19.10
N SER A 15 -5.84 -5.55 18.71
CA SER A 15 -6.30 -4.88 17.48
C SER A 15 -6.89 -3.49 17.68
N HIS A 16 -7.51 -3.21 18.83
CA HIS A 16 -8.18 -1.94 19.13
C HIS A 16 -7.51 -1.20 20.29
N ASP A 17 -7.66 0.13 20.34
CA ASP A 17 -7.15 0.97 21.44
C ASP A 17 -8.12 0.96 22.63
N ILE A 18 -8.33 -0.23 23.22
CA ILE A 18 -9.25 -0.42 24.35
C ILE A 18 -8.47 -0.72 25.62
N SER A 19 -8.84 -0.09 26.73
CA SER A 19 -8.24 -0.39 28.03
C SER A 19 -8.70 -1.75 28.57
N LEU A 20 -7.90 -2.39 29.42
CA LEU A 20 -8.32 -3.62 30.09
C LEU A 20 -9.57 -3.46 30.95
N LYS A 21 -9.85 -2.24 31.43
CA LYS A 21 -11.03 -1.92 32.24
C LYS A 21 -12.30 -1.96 31.38
N GLU A 22 -12.24 -1.34 30.20
CA GLU A 22 -13.33 -1.36 29.21
C GLU A 22 -13.53 -2.75 28.62
N LEU A 23 -12.44 -3.46 28.34
CA LEU A 23 -12.48 -4.85 27.88
C LEU A 23 -13.16 -5.76 28.93
N GLY A 24 -12.87 -5.56 30.22
CA GLY A 24 -13.53 -6.27 31.31
C GLY A 24 -15.03 -5.99 31.41
N ALA A 25 -15.44 -4.74 31.22
CA ALA A 25 -16.85 -4.37 31.19
C ALA A 25 -17.59 -4.99 30.00
N LEU A 26 -16.97 -5.01 28.82
CA LEU A 26 -17.58 -5.54 27.58
C LEU A 26 -17.85 -7.04 27.65
N TYR A 27 -16.91 -7.80 28.23
CA TYR A 27 -17.01 -9.26 28.32
C TYR A 27 -17.46 -9.75 29.70
N GLN A 28 -17.83 -8.83 30.60
CA GLN A 28 -18.20 -9.12 32.00
C GLN A 28 -17.14 -9.94 32.76
N VAL A 29 -15.87 -9.67 32.50
CA VAL A 29 -14.73 -10.35 33.14
C VAL A 29 -14.08 -9.42 34.17
N PRO A 30 -13.81 -9.89 35.40
CA PRO A 30 -13.12 -9.08 36.41
C PRO A 30 -11.75 -8.60 35.92
N TYR A 31 -11.47 -7.32 36.13
CA TYR A 31 -10.21 -6.68 35.73
C TYR A 31 -8.96 -7.45 36.20
N ARG A 32 -8.98 -7.98 37.44
CA ARG A 32 -7.86 -8.77 37.99
C ARG A 32 -7.53 -10.02 37.17
N THR A 33 -8.55 -10.67 36.60
CA THR A 33 -8.40 -11.83 35.72
C THR A 33 -7.69 -11.42 34.43
N LEU A 34 -8.06 -10.26 33.87
CA LEU A 34 -7.44 -9.73 32.64
C LEU A 34 -6.00 -9.31 32.84
N VAL A 35 -5.66 -8.66 33.97
CA VAL A 35 -4.28 -8.33 34.32
C VAL A 35 -3.44 -9.60 34.44
N ARG A 36 -3.97 -10.64 35.10
CA ARG A 36 -3.29 -11.94 35.19
C ARG A 36 -3.04 -12.55 33.81
N TRP A 37 -4.03 -12.53 32.92
CA TRP A 37 -3.87 -13.06 31.56
C TRP A 37 -2.88 -12.24 30.74
N LYS A 38 -2.97 -10.91 30.76
CA LYS A 38 -2.03 -10.01 30.10
C LYS A 38 -0.59 -10.30 30.55
N ASN A 39 -0.34 -10.43 31.84
CA ASN A 39 1.00 -10.62 32.37
C ASN A 39 1.54 -12.03 32.06
N ASN A 40 0.70 -13.06 32.19
CA ASN A 40 1.12 -14.44 31.94
C ASN A 40 1.37 -14.72 30.45
N GLU A 41 0.63 -14.07 29.56
CA GLU A 41 0.68 -14.34 28.10
C GLU A 41 1.25 -13.16 27.29
N LYS A 42 1.76 -12.14 27.99
CA LYS A 42 2.37 -10.92 27.42
C LYS A 42 1.49 -10.27 26.35
N TRP A 43 0.24 -9.94 26.70
CA TRP A 43 -0.65 -9.25 25.76
C TRP A 43 -0.16 -7.81 25.53
N GLU A 44 0.02 -7.44 24.28
CA GLU A 44 0.52 -6.13 23.85
C GLU A 44 -0.59 -5.37 23.14
N ALA A 45 -1.01 -4.23 23.70
CA ALA A 45 -1.95 -3.34 23.03
C ALA A 45 -1.33 -2.85 21.70
N LYS A 46 -2.15 -2.76 20.65
CA LYS A 46 -1.78 -2.24 19.31
C LYS A 46 -0.72 -3.04 18.54
N ARG A 47 -0.36 -4.26 18.96
CA ARG A 47 0.62 -5.10 18.24
C ARG A 47 0.22 -5.37 16.78
N ALA A 48 -1.08 -5.54 16.51
CA ALA A 48 -1.58 -5.74 15.16
C ALA A 48 -1.52 -4.45 14.32
N GLN A 49 -1.86 -3.29 14.91
CA GLN A 49 -1.82 -2.00 14.22
C GLN A 49 -0.39 -1.59 13.84
N ALA A 50 0.59 -1.83 14.72
CA ALA A 50 1.99 -1.51 14.45
C ALA A 50 2.57 -2.31 13.26
N ARG A 51 2.16 -3.57 13.10
CA ARG A 51 2.60 -4.42 11.97
C ARG A 51 1.95 -4.00 10.66
N VAL A 52 0.65 -3.78 10.67
CA VAL A 52 -0.11 -3.36 9.47
C VAL A 52 0.34 -1.98 8.97
N GLN A 53 0.60 -1.03 9.87
CA GLN A 53 1.10 0.29 9.48
C GLN A 53 2.48 0.21 8.79
N VAL A 54 3.38 -0.63 9.29
CA VAL A 54 4.72 -0.80 8.69
C VAL A 54 4.63 -1.47 7.31
N GLU A 55 3.78 -2.47 7.13
CA GLU A 55 3.57 -3.12 5.82
C GLU A 55 2.96 -2.14 4.81
N VAL A 56 1.91 -1.40 5.18
CA VAL A 56 1.28 -0.40 4.30
C VAL A 56 2.25 0.72 3.92
N ILE A 57 3.11 1.18 4.84
CA ILE A 57 4.12 2.20 4.54
C ILE A 57 5.18 1.64 3.58
N LYS A 58 5.64 0.39 3.79
CA LYS A 58 6.58 -0.27 2.88
C LYS A 58 5.98 -0.44 1.49
N ASP A 59 4.75 -0.93 1.38
CA ASP A 59 4.08 -1.13 0.09
C ASP A 59 3.89 0.20 -0.67
N LYS A 60 3.53 1.28 0.04
CA LYS A 60 3.43 2.62 -0.57
C LYS A 60 4.78 3.14 -1.06
N LEU A 61 5.86 2.95 -0.29
CA LEU A 61 7.21 3.36 -0.68
C LEU A 61 7.71 2.55 -1.89
N THR A 62 7.51 1.23 -1.88
CA THR A 62 7.87 0.35 -2.98
C THR A 62 7.10 0.70 -4.25
N ASN A 63 5.77 0.91 -4.16
CA ASN A 63 4.96 1.31 -5.31
C ASN A 63 5.35 2.69 -5.85
N HIS A 64 5.65 3.66 -4.98
CA HIS A 64 6.14 4.97 -5.41
C HIS A 64 7.49 4.86 -6.15
N GLN A 65 8.44 4.07 -5.63
CA GLN A 65 9.72 3.83 -6.29
C GLN A 65 9.55 3.16 -7.66
N LEU A 66 8.65 2.17 -7.78
CA LEU A 66 8.35 1.51 -9.04
C LEU A 66 7.71 2.46 -10.07
N ASN A 67 6.75 3.29 -9.64
CA ASN A 67 6.12 4.28 -10.52
C ASN A 67 7.13 5.32 -11.03
N THR A 68 8.02 5.81 -10.15
CA THR A 68 9.08 6.74 -10.54
C THR A 68 10.06 6.09 -11.52
N PHE A 69 10.47 4.84 -11.28
CA PHE A 69 11.35 4.10 -12.19
C PHE A 69 10.69 3.89 -13.56
N LEU A 70 9.42 3.48 -13.60
CA LEU A 70 8.68 3.31 -14.84
C LEU A 70 8.54 4.62 -15.61
N GLY A 71 8.27 5.73 -14.91
CA GLY A 71 8.22 7.07 -15.49
C GLY A 71 9.58 7.49 -16.09
N ALA A 72 10.67 7.25 -15.37
CA ALA A 72 12.02 7.51 -15.87
C ALA A 72 12.34 6.68 -17.12
N LYS A 73 12.01 5.39 -17.13
CA LYS A 73 12.19 4.52 -18.31
C LYS A 73 11.31 4.93 -19.48
N LYS A 74 10.06 5.34 -19.23
CA LYS A 74 9.19 5.89 -20.27
C LYS A 74 9.84 7.12 -20.92
N GLN A 75 10.42 8.01 -20.11
CA GLN A 75 11.11 9.19 -20.61
C GLN A 75 12.39 8.84 -21.38
N GLU A 76 13.21 7.90 -20.89
CA GLU A 76 14.38 7.41 -21.62
C GLU A 76 14.01 6.85 -23.00
N ILE A 77 12.91 6.09 -23.10
CA ILE A 77 12.40 5.56 -24.36
C ILE A 77 11.98 6.70 -25.29
N LYS A 78 11.20 7.67 -24.79
CA LYS A 78 10.80 8.85 -25.58
C LYS A 78 12.01 9.60 -26.11
N ASP A 79 13.00 9.85 -25.26
CA ASP A 79 14.19 10.62 -25.63
C ASP A 79 15.03 9.86 -26.66
N SER A 80 15.16 8.54 -26.54
CA SER A 80 15.81 7.70 -27.54
C SER A 80 15.10 7.74 -28.90
N ILE A 81 13.76 7.67 -28.91
CA ILE A 81 12.96 7.77 -30.14
C ILE A 81 13.13 9.16 -30.77
N LYS A 82 13.04 10.23 -29.97
CA LYS A 82 13.28 11.60 -30.46
C LYS A 82 14.66 11.73 -31.08
N GLN A 83 15.70 11.22 -30.42
CA GLN A 83 17.07 11.23 -30.95
C GLN A 83 17.18 10.49 -32.28
N ASN A 84 16.58 9.31 -32.41
CA ASN A 84 16.59 8.55 -33.64
C ASN A 84 15.87 9.27 -34.79
N LEU A 85 14.83 10.06 -34.48
CA LEU A 85 14.04 10.79 -35.49
C LEU A 85 14.53 12.22 -35.78
N LYS A 86 15.60 12.70 -35.11
CA LYS A 86 16.15 14.07 -35.30
C LYS A 86 16.56 14.41 -36.73
N HIS A 87 16.82 13.41 -37.56
CA HIS A 87 17.21 13.60 -38.96
C HIS A 87 16.02 13.90 -39.89
N LEU A 88 14.79 13.78 -39.38
CA LEU A 88 13.56 14.06 -40.11
C LEU A 88 13.00 15.39 -39.63
N ASP A 89 12.56 16.24 -40.56
CA ASP A 89 11.89 17.50 -40.28
C ASP A 89 10.42 17.23 -39.91
N ILE A 90 10.20 16.78 -38.67
CA ILE A 90 8.89 16.42 -38.13
C ILE A 90 8.39 17.54 -37.24
N ASP A 91 7.13 17.93 -37.42
CA ASP A 91 6.45 18.88 -36.54
C ASP A 91 6.54 18.42 -35.07
N PRO A 92 6.93 19.29 -34.12
CA PRO A 92 7.07 18.95 -32.71
C PRO A 92 5.83 18.30 -32.07
N ILE A 93 4.62 18.67 -32.50
CA ILE A 93 3.35 18.11 -32.01
C ILE A 93 3.21 16.66 -32.49
N VAL A 94 3.55 16.41 -33.75
CA VAL A 94 3.53 15.08 -34.36
C VAL A 94 4.59 14.19 -33.71
N LEU A 95 5.79 14.71 -33.46
CA LEU A 95 6.87 13.99 -32.80
C LEU A 95 6.50 13.59 -31.36
N GLU A 96 5.87 14.48 -30.59
CA GLU A 96 5.39 14.15 -29.24
C GLU A 96 4.31 13.06 -29.29
N CYS A 97 3.34 13.16 -30.21
CA CYS A 97 2.32 12.12 -30.40
C CYS A 97 2.90 10.73 -30.74
N ILE A 98 3.90 10.68 -31.62
CA ILE A 98 4.60 9.43 -31.97
C ILE A 98 5.29 8.86 -30.74
N THR A 99 5.99 9.69 -29.96
CA THR A 99 6.73 9.24 -28.77
C THR A 99 5.80 8.83 -27.61
N GLU A 100 4.63 9.45 -27.48
CA GLU A 100 3.62 9.08 -26.48
C GLU A 100 2.94 7.75 -26.83
N THR A 101 2.59 7.54 -28.11
CA THR A 101 1.95 6.29 -28.56
C THR A 101 2.91 5.10 -28.52
N SER A 102 4.18 5.31 -28.89
CA SER A 102 5.20 4.25 -28.89
C SER A 102 5.66 3.86 -27.49
N SER A 103 5.64 4.80 -26.54
CA SER A 103 5.93 4.52 -25.13
C SER A 103 4.71 4.02 -24.33
N GLY A 104 3.52 4.00 -24.95
CA GLY A 104 2.25 3.58 -24.38
C GLY A 104 1.87 2.14 -24.73
N TRP A 105 2.59 1.15 -24.20
CA TRP A 105 2.05 -0.21 -24.11
C TRP A 105 1.57 -0.45 -22.68
N TYR A 106 0.30 -0.89 -22.58
CA TYR A 106 -0.58 -0.98 -21.40
C TYR A 106 -1.32 0.31 -21.00
N ASN A 107 -2.22 0.79 -21.85
CA ASN A 107 -3.56 1.19 -21.41
C ASN A 107 -4.55 1.15 -22.58
N LEU A 108 -5.41 0.13 -22.53
CA LEU A 108 -6.75 -0.01 -23.09
C LEU A 108 -7.33 1.19 -23.88
N GLY A 109 -7.72 0.89 -25.12
CA GLY A 109 -8.92 1.50 -25.73
C GLY A 109 -8.69 2.79 -26.52
N ASN A 110 -8.65 2.63 -27.84
CA ASN A 110 -9.22 3.49 -28.89
C ASN A 110 -9.61 4.95 -28.55
N LYS A 111 -9.24 5.81 -29.52
CA LYS A 111 -9.58 7.24 -29.73
C LYS A 111 -8.62 8.14 -28.94
N VAL A 112 -7.78 8.99 -29.53
CA VAL A 112 -8.01 9.92 -30.65
C VAL A 112 -6.63 10.33 -31.15
N CYS A 113 -6.27 9.98 -32.38
CA CYS A 113 -5.25 10.68 -33.17
C CYS A 113 -5.78 10.65 -34.60
N PHE A 114 -5.79 11.81 -35.28
CA PHE A 114 -6.47 12.10 -36.56
C PHE A 114 -7.95 12.48 -36.42
N ASN A 115 -8.15 13.77 -36.10
CA ASN A 115 -9.02 14.64 -36.90
C ASN A 115 -8.17 15.82 -37.35
#